data_AF-A0AAD6P7J9-F1
#
_entry.id   AF-A0AAD6P7J9-F1
#
_cell.length_a   1.000
_cell.length_b   1.000
_cell.length_c   1.000
_cell.angle_alpha   90.00
_cell.angle_beta   90.00
_cell.angle_gamma   90.00
#
_symmetry.space_group_name_H-M   'P 1'
#
loop_
_entity.id
_entity.type
_entity.pdbx_description
1 polymer ?
#
loop_
_entity_poly.entity_id
_entity_poly.type
_entity_poly.pdbx_seq_one_letter_code
_entity_poly.pdbx_strand_id
1 'polypeptide(L)'
;MVKLNLLLLEDIEDDMEFCLKLAKEESLIILPGVTVGLKNWLRMTFAVEYSSLEDGLGRLKSFCQRHAKKYTLTGSTAVDQQIHVEH
;
A
#
# COMPACT_ATOMS: atom_id res chain seq x y z
N MET A 1 9.78 2.48 10.69
CA MET A 1 8.45 1.81 10.64
C MET A 1 7.46 2.76 9.99
N VAL A 2 6.42 2.24 9.36
CA VAL A 2 5.39 3.03 8.66
C VAL A 2 4.02 2.61 9.16
N LYS A 3 3.13 3.58 9.42
CA LYS A 3 1.75 3.28 9.84
C LYS A 3 0.89 2.96 8.62
N LEU A 4 0.16 1.86 8.67
CA LEU A 4 -0.74 1.45 7.61
C LEU A 4 -2.03 2.26 7.66
N ASN A 5 -2.45 2.81 6.51
CA ASN A 5 -3.74 3.47 6.38
C ASN A 5 -4.77 2.52 5.78
N LEU A 6 -5.41 1.72 6.64
CA LEU A 6 -6.42 0.73 6.28
C LEU A 6 -7.65 1.36 5.60
N LEU A 7 -7.93 2.65 5.83
CA LEU A 7 -9.08 3.30 5.22
C LEU A 7 -8.99 3.36 3.69
N LEU A 8 -7.79 3.24 3.14
CA LEU A 8 -7.52 3.27 1.70
C LEU A 8 -7.54 1.88 1.05
N LEU A 9 -7.72 0.80 1.81
CA LEU A 9 -7.62 -0.58 1.34
C LEU A 9 -9.00 -1.28 1.38
N GLU A 10 -9.35 -2.03 0.34
CA GLU A 10 -10.71 -2.59 0.16
C GLU A 10 -10.92 -3.93 0.89
N ASP A 11 -9.90 -4.76 0.94
CA ASP A 11 -9.98 -6.17 1.35
C ASP A 11 -8.82 -6.56 2.29
N ILE A 12 -8.38 -5.63 3.12
CA ILE A 12 -7.30 -5.81 4.09
C ILE A 12 -7.73 -5.20 5.43
N GLU A 13 -7.86 -6.02 6.47
CA GLU A 13 -8.39 -5.63 7.78
C GLU A 13 -7.33 -5.12 8.75
N ASP A 14 -6.10 -5.64 8.68
CA ASP A 14 -5.00 -5.28 9.58
C ASP A 14 -3.60 -5.46 8.97
N ASP A 15 -2.55 -5.19 9.75
CA ASP A 15 -1.17 -5.37 9.33
C ASP A 15 -0.76 -6.83 9.12
N MET A 16 -1.41 -7.80 9.78
CA MET A 16 -1.14 -9.23 9.57
C MET A 16 -1.67 -9.69 8.22
N GLU A 17 -2.91 -9.34 7.89
CA GLU A 17 -3.52 -9.69 6.62
C GLU A 17 -2.78 -9.01 5.46
N PHE A 18 -2.43 -7.72 5.60
CA PHE A 18 -1.62 -7.00 4.62
C PHE A 18 -0.34 -7.77 4.28
N CYS A 19 0.44 -8.12 5.30
CA CYS A 19 1.71 -8.82 5.14
C CYS A 19 1.54 -10.23 4.59
N LEU A 20 0.48 -10.95 4.99
CA LEU A 20 0.21 -12.30 4.51
C LEU A 20 -0.17 -12.31 3.02
N LYS A 21 -1.03 -11.39 2.58
CA LYS A 21 -1.40 -11.26 1.17
C LYS A 21 -0.20 -10.81 0.32
N LEU A 22 0.55 -9.81 0.79
CA LEU A 22 1.75 -9.34 0.12
C LEU A 22 2.78 -10.47 -0.09
N ALA A 23 3.02 -11.30 0.93
CA ALA A 23 3.93 -12.43 0.79
C ALA A 23 3.43 -13.46 -0.22
N LYS A 24 2.11 -13.70 -0.30
CA LYS A 24 1.50 -14.66 -1.23
C LYS A 24 1.49 -14.17 -2.68
N GLU A 25 1.10 -12.92 -2.90
CA GLU A 25 0.92 -12.35 -4.24
C GLU A 25 2.23 -11.82 -4.83
N GLU A 26 3.04 -11.19 -3.99
CA GLU A 26 4.23 -10.45 -4.40
C GLU A 26 5.51 -11.03 -3.83
N SER A 27 5.52 -12.24 -3.26
CA SER A 27 6.73 -12.87 -2.69
C SER A 27 7.60 -11.91 -1.84
N LEU A 28 6.96 -10.91 -1.22
CA LEU A 28 7.64 -9.79 -0.57
C LEU A 28 7.29 -9.85 0.91
N ILE A 29 8.31 -10.04 1.74
CA ILE A 29 8.16 -10.23 3.17
C ILE A 29 8.39 -8.89 3.87
N ILE A 30 7.34 -8.39 4.52
CA ILE A 30 7.40 -7.25 5.43
C ILE A 30 6.97 -7.74 6.81
N LEU A 31 7.63 -7.26 7.87
CA LEU A 31 7.25 -7.64 9.23
C LEU A 31 6.02 -6.83 9.70
N PRO A 32 4.93 -7.51 10.12
CA PRO A 32 3.77 -6.86 10.75
C PRO A 32 4.16 -6.22 12.08
N GLY A 33 3.69 -5.01 12.33
CA GLY A 33 3.98 -4.24 13.53
C GLY A 33 3.42 -4.87 14.80
N VAL A 34 2.32 -5.61 14.72
CA VAL A 34 1.74 -6.33 15.85
C VAL A 34 2.72 -7.31 16.49
N THR A 35 3.66 -7.88 15.71
CA THR A 35 4.71 -8.79 16.22
C THR A 35 5.70 -8.11 17.17
N VAL A 36 5.74 -6.77 17.16
CA VAL A 36 6.57 -5.92 18.03
C VAL A 36 5.73 -4.94 18.86
N GLY A 37 4.43 -5.25 19.05
CA GLY A 37 3.54 -4.47 19.92
C GLY A 37 2.92 -3.21 19.29
N LEU A 38 3.00 -3.05 17.96
CA LEU A 38 2.49 -1.87 17.24
C LEU A 38 1.41 -2.24 16.23
N LYS A 39 0.13 -2.17 16.63
CA LYS A 39 -1.01 -2.50 15.77
C LYS A 39 -1.09 -1.61 14.52
N ASN A 40 -1.29 -2.21 13.35
CA ASN A 40 -1.42 -1.54 12.06
C ASN A 40 -0.15 -0.76 11.65
N TRP A 41 1.03 -1.24 12.03
CA TRP A 41 2.32 -0.71 11.57
C TRP A 41 3.06 -1.75 10.73
N LEU A 42 4.01 -1.30 9.93
CA LEU A 42 4.86 -2.13 9.10
C LEU A 42 6.34 -1.83 9.38
N ARG A 43 7.17 -2.86 9.44
CA ARG A 43 8.63 -2.74 9.51
C ARG A 43 9.27 -3.30 8.25
N MET A 44 9.75 -2.39 7.41
CA MET A 44 10.57 -2.70 6.23
C MET A 44 12.06 -2.58 6.58
N THR A 45 12.88 -3.39 5.92
CA THR A 45 14.34 -3.36 6.04
C THR A 45 14.96 -3.06 4.68
N PHE A 46 15.98 -2.21 4.66
CA PHE A 46 16.70 -1.80 3.45
C PHE A 46 18.08 -2.46 3.31
N ALA A 47 18.34 -3.51 4.09
CA ALA A 47 19.61 -4.24 4.12
C ALA A 47 19.72 -5.25 2.97
N VAL A 48 19.48 -4.78 1.75
CA VAL A 48 19.56 -5.53 0.49
C VAL A 48 20.16 -4.64 -0.59
N GLU A 49 20.57 -5.22 -1.71
CA GLU A 49 21.05 -4.47 -2.87
C GLU A 49 20.01 -3.47 -3.38
N TYR A 50 20.47 -2.33 -3.90
CA TYR A 50 19.59 -1.27 -4.40
C TYR A 50 18.58 -1.76 -5.44
N SER A 51 19.03 -2.59 -6.39
CA SER A 51 18.18 -3.16 -7.44
C SER A 51 17.08 -4.06 -6.86
N SER A 52 17.40 -4.85 -5.83
CA SER A 52 16.42 -5.69 -5.14
C SER A 52 15.42 -4.87 -4.34
N LEU A 53 15.88 -3.76 -3.75
CA LEU A 53 15.01 -2.82 -3.07
C LEU A 53 14.05 -2.12 -4.03
N GLU A 54 14.56 -1.65 -5.18
CA GLU A 54 13.75 -1.00 -6.21
C GLU A 54 12.66 -1.93 -6.76
N ASP A 55 13.02 -3.18 -7.09
CA ASP A 55 12.05 -4.20 -7.51
C ASP A 55 10.99 -4.47 -6.42
N GLY A 56 11.42 -4.67 -5.17
CA GLY A 56 10.52 -4.88 -4.04
C GLY A 56 9.55 -3.72 -3.81
N LEU A 57 10.00 -2.48 -3.95
CA LEU A 57 9.14 -1.30 -3.84
C LEU A 57 8.17 -1.19 -5.02
N GLY A 58 8.58 -1.58 -6.23
CA GLY A 58 7.71 -1.67 -7.39
C GLY A 58 6.56 -2.65 -7.16
N ARG A 59 6.86 -3.86 -6.66
CA ARG A 59 5.88 -4.89 -6.33
C ARG A 59 4.93 -4.46 -5.21
N LEU A 60 5.47 -3.85 -4.15
CA LEU A 60 4.67 -3.26 -3.08
C LEU A 60 3.68 -2.20 -3.60
N LYS A 61 4.13 -1.34 -4.53
CA LYS A 61 3.28 -0.32 -5.15
C LYS A 61 2.14 -0.96 -5.95
N SER A 62 2.45 -1.95 -6.78
CA SER A 62 1.44 -2.68 -7.57
C SER A 62 0.42 -3.39 -6.68
N PHE A 63 0.87 -4.03 -5.61
CA PHE A 63 -0.02 -4.61 -4.59
C PHE A 63 -0.96 -3.56 -3.99
N CYS A 64 -0.43 -2.45 -3.47
CA CYS A 64 -1.25 -1.39 -2.90
C CYS A 64 -2.28 -0.83 -3.89
N GLN A 65 -1.94 -0.72 -5.18
CA GLN A 65 -2.87 -0.26 -6.22
C GLN A 65 -4.00 -1.24 -6.49
N ARG A 66 -3.73 -2.55 -6.47
CA ARG A 66 -4.76 -3.59 -6.67
C ARG A 66 -5.74 -3.67 -5.50
N HIS A 67 -5.25 -3.45 -4.28
CA HIS A 67 -6.04 -3.48 -3.05
C HIS A 67 -6.59 -2.10 -2.64
N ALA A 68 -6.34 -1.05 -3.41
CA ALA A 68 -6.87 0.27 -3.12
C ALA A 68 -8.39 0.30 -3.26
N LYS A 69 -9.09 0.94 -2.31
CA LYS A 69 -10.53 1.17 -2.42
C LYS A 69 -10.85 1.92 -3.70
N LYS A 70 -11.76 1.34 -4.50
CA LYS A 70 -12.34 2.02 -5.65
C LYS A 70 -13.44 2.96 -5.16
N TYR A 71 -13.22 4.26 -5.31
CA TYR A 71 -14.32 5.22 -5.19
C TYR A 71 -15.21 5.06 -6.41
N THR A 72 -16.34 4.38 -6.24
CA THR A 72 -17.38 4.39 -7.27
C THR A 72 -18.10 5.72 -7.16
N LEU A 73 -17.89 6.62 -8.12
CA LEU A 73 -18.67 7.85 -8.23
C LEU A 73 -20.12 7.45 -8.59
N THR A 74 -20.98 7.30 -7.61
CA THR A 74 -22.42 7.19 -7.84
C THR A 74 -22.96 8.60 -8.11
N GLY A 75 -23.06 8.98 -9.38
CA GLY A 75 -23.81 10.16 -9.83
C GLY A 75 -23.00 11.15 -10.67
N SER A 76 -23.48 11.37 -11.89
CA SER A 76 -23.07 12.43 -12.82
C SER A 76 -23.08 13.82 -12.15
N THR A 77 -21.93 14.49 -12.09
CA THR A 77 -21.61 15.76 -12.78
C THR A 77 -20.31 16.33 -12.19
N ALA A 78 -19.23 16.29 -12.96
CA ALA A 78 -18.13 17.24 -12.85
C ALA A 78 -17.40 17.27 -14.21
N VAL A 79 -18.02 17.97 -15.15
CA VAL A 79 -17.29 18.63 -16.22
C VAL A 79 -16.41 19.69 -15.56
N ASP A 80 -15.13 19.73 -15.96
CA ASP A 80 -14.14 20.76 -15.66
C ASP A 80 -13.81 21.07 -14.19
N GLN A 81 -12.72 20.46 -13.70
CA GLN A 81 -11.77 21.18 -12.84
C GLN A 81 -10.36 21.05 -13.43
N GLN A 82 -10.11 21.91 -14.40
CA GLN A 82 -8.98 22.84 -14.44
C GLN A 82 -7.66 22.33 -13.83
N ILE A 83 -6.82 21.72 -14.66
CA ILE A 83 -5.36 21.77 -14.44
C ILE A 83 -4.90 23.11 -15.02
N HIS A 84 -5.04 24.16 -14.22
CA HIS A 84 -4.41 25.44 -14.51
C HIS A 84 -2.93 25.30 -14.15
N VAL A 85 -2.09 25.11 -15.16
CA VAL A 85 -0.64 25.24 -15.04
C VAL A 85 -0.35 26.73 -14.98
N GLU A 86 0.12 27.22 -13.84
CA GLU A 86 0.85 28.49 -13.76
C GLU A 86 2.35 28.17 -13.69
N HIS A 87 3.10 29.05 -14.34
CA HIS A 87 4.50 28.97 -14.72
C HIS A 87 5.50 28.76 -13.59
#